data_AF-A0A0V7ZUZ9-F1
#
_entry.id   AF-A0A0V7ZUZ9-F1
#
_cell.length_a   1.000
_cell.length_b   1.000
_cell.length_c   1.000
_cell.angle_alpha   90.00
_cell.angle_beta   90.00
_cell.angle_gamma   90.00
#
_symmetry.space_group_name_H-M   'P 1'
#
loop_
_entity.id
_entity.type
_entity.pdbx_description
1 polymer ?
#
loop_
_entity_poly.entity_id
_entity_poly.type
_entity_poly.pdbx_seq_one_letter_code
_entity_poly.pdbx_strand_id
1 'polypeptide(L)'
;MTETLHGLVLTDTTATITVTSTGCTDKSDFKIQLQESSPPIVTFVRVKPDFCRVVPHSVDIVFSLKEIGAASFKVANLFEPGPRRLSV
;
A
#
# COMPACT_ATOMS: atom_id res chain seq x y z
N MET A 1 -7.64 8.58 2.30
CA MET A 1 -8.29 7.37 1.76
C MET A 1 -7.58 6.18 2.36
N THR A 2 -8.32 5.24 2.89
CA THR A 2 -7.82 3.95 3.38
C THR A 2 -7.82 2.97 2.22
N GLU A 3 -6.67 2.37 1.94
CA GLU A 3 -6.48 1.46 0.81
C GLU A 3 -6.10 0.08 1.32
N THR A 4 -6.67 -0.95 0.72
CA THR A 4 -6.37 -2.33 1.09
C THR A 4 -5.09 -2.77 0.41
N LEU A 5 -4.09 -3.13 1.21
CA LEU A 5 -2.98 -3.97 0.73
C LEU A 5 -3.46 -5.43 0.66
N HIS A 6 -3.50 -6.00 -0.54
CA HIS A 6 -3.86 -7.40 -0.78
C HIS A 6 -2.68 -8.34 -0.57
N GLY A 7 -1.46 -7.82 -0.67
CA GLY A 7 -0.23 -8.59 -0.58
C GLY A 7 0.95 -7.72 -0.17
N LEU A 8 1.91 -8.37 0.49
CA LEU A 8 3.23 -7.83 0.80
C LEU A 8 4.25 -8.95 0.62
N VAL A 9 5.23 -8.73 -0.26
CA VAL A 9 6.38 -9.63 -0.45
C VAL A 9 7.65 -8.86 -0.17
N LEU A 10 8.50 -9.39 0.69
CA LEU A 10 9.80 -8.81 1.04
C LEU A 10 10.92 -9.65 0.45
N THR A 11 11.93 -8.98 -0.09
CA THR A 11 13.22 -9.54 -0.44
C THR A 11 14.32 -8.82 0.34
N ASP A 12 15.57 -9.23 0.16
CA ASP A 12 16.72 -8.56 0.76
C ASP A 12 16.87 -7.08 0.32
N THR A 13 16.25 -6.69 -0.79
CA THR A 13 16.44 -5.36 -1.39
C THR A 13 15.16 -4.59 -1.70
N THR A 14 14.01 -5.27 -1.69
CA THR A 14 12.72 -4.68 -2.11
C THR A 14 11.55 -5.10 -1.23
N ALA A 15 10.52 -4.25 -1.20
CA ALA A 15 9.18 -4.60 -0.78
C ALA A 15 8.24 -4.42 -1.97
N THR A 16 7.44 -5.45 -2.24
CA THR A 16 6.39 -5.42 -3.26
C THR A 16 5.05 -5.40 -2.55
N ILE A 17 4.22 -4.40 -2.84
CA ILE A 17 2.83 -4.34 -2.39
C ILE A 17 1.90 -4.71 -3.53
N THR A 18 0.81 -5.41 -3.21
CA THR A 18 -0.24 -5.72 -4.18
C THR A 18 -1.49 -4.90 -3.83
N VAL A 19 -2.00 -4.14 -4.78
CA VAL A 19 -3.12 -3.20 -4.61
C VAL A 19 -4.14 -3.32 -5.76
N THR A 20 -5.34 -2.80 -5.58
CA THR A 20 -6.31 -2.70 -6.69
C THR A 20 -5.94 -1.54 -7.61
N SER A 21 -6.02 -1.77 -8.92
CA SER A 21 -5.95 -0.73 -9.95
C SER A 21 -7.16 -0.80 -10.88
N THR A 22 -7.56 0.35 -11.40
CA THR A 22 -8.54 0.54 -12.48
C THR A 22 -7.86 0.96 -13.80
N GLY A 23 -6.54 0.79 -13.89
CA GLY A 23 -5.78 0.84 -15.15
C GLY A 23 -4.61 1.83 -15.20
N CYS A 24 -4.45 2.72 -14.22
CA CYS A 24 -3.41 3.77 -14.27
C CYS A 24 -2.56 3.87 -13.00
N THR A 25 -2.67 2.90 -12.10
CA THR A 25 -1.84 2.87 -10.89
C THR A 25 -0.37 2.70 -11.25
N ASP A 26 0.48 3.60 -10.75
CA ASP A 26 1.93 3.52 -10.81
C ASP A 26 2.55 3.76 -9.43
N LYS A 27 3.83 3.39 -9.28
CA LYS A 27 4.62 3.64 -8.06
C LYS A 27 4.62 5.10 -7.64
N SER A 28 4.66 6.03 -8.60
CA SER A 28 4.65 7.47 -8.31
C SER A 28 3.35 7.97 -7.66
N ASP A 29 2.28 7.18 -7.70
CA ASP A 29 1.02 7.50 -7.04
C ASP A 29 1.06 7.22 -5.53
N PHE A 30 2.14 6.65 -5.00
CA PHE A 30 2.31 6.32 -3.59
C PHE A 30 3.37 7.15 -2.90
N LYS A 31 3.12 7.47 -1.63
CA LYS A 31 4.12 7.95 -0.67
C LYS A 31 4.28 6.95 0.45
N ILE A 32 5.51 6.84 0.94
CA ILE A 32 5.84 6.05 2.11
C ILE A 32 5.82 6.97 3.33
N GLN A 33 5.06 6.59 4.35
CA GLN A 33 5.09 7.24 5.66
C GLN A 33 5.78 6.31 6.65
N LEU A 34 6.80 6.84 7.32
CA LEU A 34 7.49 6.17 8.41
C LEU A 34 7.02 6.76 9.73
N GLN A 35 6.52 5.91 10.62
CA GLN A 35 6.27 6.26 12.00
C GLN A 35 7.43 5.78 12.87
N GLU A 36 8.02 6.71 13.61
CA GLU A 36 9.08 6.42 14.57
C GLU A 36 8.58 5.46 15.66
N SER A 37 9.11 4.25 15.64
CA SER A 37 8.85 3.16 16.58
C SER A 37 9.97 2.12 16.47
N SER A 38 9.99 1.10 17.32
CA SER A 38 11.01 0.04 17.29
C SER A 38 10.36 -1.35 17.14
N PRO A 39 10.42 -1.98 15.95
CA PRO A 39 10.89 -1.44 14.67
C PRO A 39 9.93 -0.37 14.10
N PRO A 40 10.37 0.49 13.16
CA PRO A 40 9.53 1.52 12.55
C PRO A 40 8.32 0.91 11.85
N ILE A 41 7.24 1.68 11.76
CA ILE A 41 6.02 1.28 11.05
C ILE A 41 5.97 2.02 9.71
N VAL A 42 5.85 1.26 8.63
CA VAL A 42 5.73 1.74 7.25
C VAL A 42 4.27 1.69 6.83
N THR A 43 3.78 2.79 6.28
CA THR A 43 2.47 2.87 5.62
C THR A 43 2.68 3.30 4.17
N PHE A 44 2.12 2.54 3.23
CA PHE A 44 2.06 2.91 1.81
C PHE A 44 0.76 3.66 1.56
N VAL A 45 0.86 4.95 1.22
CA VAL A 45 -0.28 5.84 1.07
C VAL A 45 -0.40 6.26 -0.38
N ARG A 46 -1.48 5.87 -1.05
CA ARG A 46 -1.81 6.41 -2.36
C ARG A 46 -2.19 7.88 -2.23
N VAL A 47 -1.44 8.74 -2.90
CA VAL A 47 -1.64 10.20 -2.95
C VAL A 47 -2.32 10.66 -4.24
N LYS A 48 -2.28 9.84 -5.30
CA LYS A 48 -2.97 10.10 -6.56
C LYS A 48 -4.01 9.01 -6.84
N PRO A 49 -5.31 9.35 -6.95
CA PRO A 49 -6.35 8.37 -7.20
C PRO A 49 -6.20 7.67 -8.55
N ASP A 50 -6.64 6.41 -8.63
CA ASP A 50 -6.76 5.66 -9.88
C ASP A 50 -8.18 5.78 -10.45
N PHE A 51 -8.38 6.76 -11.32
CA PHE A 51 -9.68 7.06 -11.96
C PHE A 51 -9.79 6.54 -13.39
N CYS A 52 -9.00 5.54 -13.75
CA CYS A 52 -9.10 4.93 -15.06
C CYS A 52 -10.32 3.99 -15.14
N ARG A 53 -10.75 3.69 -16.37
CA ARG A 53 -12.03 3.00 -16.64
C ARG A 53 -11.82 1.55 -17.11
N VAL A 54 -10.85 0.87 -16.54
CA VAL A 54 -10.61 -0.56 -16.79
C VAL A 54 -11.25 -1.38 -15.66
N VAL A 55 -11.55 -2.65 -15.95
CA VAL A 55 -11.98 -3.63 -14.94
C VAL A 55 -10.97 -3.66 -13.79
N PRO A 56 -11.41 -3.55 -12.52
CA PRO A 56 -10.52 -3.61 -11.37
C PRO A 56 -9.71 -4.90 -11.35
N HIS A 57 -8.41 -4.79 -11.12
CA HIS A 57 -7.49 -5.92 -11.02
C HIS A 57 -6.37 -5.62 -10.03
N SER A 58 -5.67 -6.66 -9.60
CA SER A 58 -4.51 -6.51 -8.72
C SER A 58 -3.27 -6.16 -9.53
N VAL A 59 -2.49 -5.20 -9.02
CA VAL A 59 -1.18 -4.83 -9.57
C VAL A 59 -0.14 -4.81 -8.47
N ASP A 60 1.09 -5.16 -8.83
CA ASP A 60 2.24 -5.15 -7.93
C ASP A 60 3.05 -3.86 -8.10
N ILE A 61 3.36 -3.22 -6.97
CA ILE A 61 4.16 -2.00 -6.90
C ILE A 61 5.41 -2.28 -6.08
N VAL A 62 6.57 -2.07 -6.70
CA VAL A 62 7.88 -2.44 -6.13
C VAL A 62 8.60 -1.20 -5.60
N PHE A 63 8.99 -1.24 -4.32
CA PHE A 63 9.83 -0.24 -3.67
C PHE A 63 11.15 -0.88 -3.24
N SER A 64 12.26 -0.17 -3.40
CA SER A 64 13.51 -0.55 -2.75
C SER A 64 13.47 -0.25 -1.25
N LEU A 65 14.21 -1.02 -0.44
CA LEU A 65 14.34 -0.72 1.00
C LEU A 65 14.97 0.66 1.25
N LYS A 66 15.77 1.16 0.30
CA LYS A 66 16.32 2.52 0.32
C LYS A 66 15.24 3.59 0.16
N GLU A 67 14.28 3.38 -0.75
CA GLU A 67 13.11 4.26 -0.90
C GLU A 67 12.22 4.24 0.36
N ILE A 68 12.12 3.07 1.01
CA ILE A 68 11.37 2.92 2.27
C ILE A 68 12.05 3.62 3.43
N GLY A 69 13.38 3.71 3.42
CA GLY A 69 14.16 4.32 4.48
C GLY A 69 14.37 3.41 5.70
N ALA A 70 14.03 2.13 5.61
CA ALA A 70 14.23 1.14 6.67
C ALA A 70 14.50 -0.26 6.11
N ALA A 71 15.48 -0.96 6.69
CA ALA A 71 15.79 -2.35 6.36
C ALA A 71 14.95 -3.37 7.16
N SER A 72 14.39 -2.95 8.29
CA SER A 72 13.49 -3.73 9.14
C SER A 72 12.34 -2.84 9.61
N PHE A 73 11.11 -3.28 9.38
CA PHE A 73 9.90 -2.50 9.66
C PHE A 73 8.68 -3.40 9.84
N LYS A 74 7.65 -2.85 10.47
CA LYS A 74 6.28 -3.37 10.43
C LYS A 74 5.53 -2.66 9.31
N VAL A 75 4.56 -3.32 8.67
CA VAL A 75 3.66 -2.65 7.70
C VAL A 75 2.31 -2.41 8.34
N ALA A 76 1.84 -1.17 8.28
CA ALA A 76 0.46 -0.84 8.58
C ALA A 76 -0.39 -0.93 7.31
N ASN A 77 -1.52 -1.62 7.42
CA ASN A 77 -2.58 -1.63 6.41
C ASN A 77 -3.78 -0.89 7.03
N LEU A 78 -3.84 0.43 6.82
CA LEU A 78 -4.93 1.25 7.31
C LEU A 78 -6.17 0.96 6.46
N PHE A 79 -6.88 -0.10 6.82
CA PHE A 79 -8.15 -0.50 6.24
C PHE A 79 -9.29 -0.03 7.14
N GLU A 80 -10.14 0.84 6.61
CA GLU A 80 -11.45 1.11 7.20
C GLU A 80 -12.46 0.22 6.48
N PRO A 81 -12.93 -0.88 7.10
CA PRO A 81 -14.13 -1.52 6.60
C PRO A 81 -15.23 -0.46 6.65
N GLY A 82 -15.77 -0.06 5.49
CA GLY A 82 -16.90 0.86 5.40
C GLY A 82 -18.04 0.43 6.33
N PRO A 83 -19.02 1.31 6.64
CA PRO A 83 -19.99 1.06 7.69
C PRO A 83 -20.61 -0.32 7.51
N ARG A 84 -20.38 -1.21 8.48
CA ARG A 84 -21.06 -2.50 8.52
C ARG A 84 -22.54 -2.18 8.65
N ARG A 85 -23.32 -2.35 7.57
CA ARG A 85 -24.76 -2.58 7.76
C ARG A 85 -24.86 -3.89 8.52
N LEU A 86 -25.01 -3.78 9.84
CA LEU A 86 -25.47 -4.91 10.64
C LEU A 86 -26.85 -5.24 10.08
N SER A 87 -26.94 -6.33 9.35
CA SER A 87 -28.22 -6.93 9.01
C SER A 87 -28.89 -7.26 10.35
N VAL A 88 -29.90 -6.47 10.73
CA VAL A 88 -30.85 -6.80 11.80
C VAL A 88 -31.87 -7.76 11.22
#